data_AF-A0A0Q3KIC5-F1
#
_entry.id   AF-A0A0Q3KIC5-F1
#
_cell.length_a   1.000
_cell.length_b   1.000
_cell.length_c   1.000
_cell.angle_alpha   90.00
_cell.angle_beta   90.00
_cell.angle_gamma   90.00
#
_symmetry.space_group_name_H-M   'P 1'
#
loop_
_entity.id
_entity.type
_entity.pdbx_description
1 polymer ?
#
loop_
_entity_poly.entity_id
_entity_poly.type
_entity_poly.pdbx_seq_one_letter_code
_entity_poly.pdbx_strand_id
1 'polypeptide(L)'
;MQWVNDLHALISPPAKGTPLTLVLLGKSKNALLSTFLFLDQFVWAGRSGIYQNKERTDQIARISLYCWMASSVCAGLVELGELKRLSKSMRRLARELRGADKYEDEQYRGKMRQSDERLLALVKAGMDVVVAVGLLQLAPTKVTPRVTGAFGFVTSLISCYQQLPSRAAPAKVKA
;
A
#
# COMPACT_ATOMS: atom_id res chain seq x y z
N MET A 1 2.41 5.28 -14.19
CA MET A 1 1.43 6.35 -13.91
C MET A 1 1.07 6.50 -12.42
N GLN A 2 1.18 5.46 -11.57
CA GLN A 2 0.89 5.56 -10.13
C GLN A 2 1.78 6.59 -9.39
N TRP A 3 3.08 6.65 -9.67
CA TRP A 3 3.99 7.64 -9.06
C TRP A 3 3.58 9.10 -9.32
N VAL A 4 3.17 9.41 -10.56
CA VAL A 4 2.65 10.73 -10.94
C VAL A 4 1.34 11.01 -10.20
N ASN A 5 0.48 10.01 -10.04
CA ASN A 5 -0.75 10.13 -9.24
C ASN A 5 -0.46 10.33 -7.74
N ASP A 6 0.57 9.70 -7.18
CA ASP A 6 0.97 9.88 -5.77
C ASP A 6 1.55 11.28 -5.51
N LEU A 7 2.31 11.83 -6.46
CA LEU A 7 2.77 13.22 -6.47
C LEU A 7 1.62 14.21 -6.65
N HIS A 8 0.68 13.88 -7.55
CA HIS A 8 -0.50 14.70 -7.74
C HIS A 8 -1.42 14.65 -6.50
N ALA A 9 -1.44 13.54 -5.76
CA ALA A 9 -2.13 13.41 -4.47
C ALA A 9 -1.44 14.17 -3.32
N LEU A 10 -0.13 14.41 -3.39
CA LEU A 10 0.59 15.32 -2.47
C LEU A 10 0.13 16.78 -2.63
N ILE A 11 -0.14 17.18 -3.87
CA ILE A 11 -0.51 18.54 -4.28
C ILE A 11 -2.03 18.76 -4.23
N SER A 12 -2.84 17.71 -4.43
CA SER A 12 -4.30 17.83 -4.47
C SER A 12 -4.88 18.24 -3.11
N PRO A 13 -5.87 19.16 -3.10
CA PRO A 13 -6.53 19.58 -1.88
C PRO A 13 -7.30 18.39 -1.25
N PRO A 14 -7.28 18.25 0.08
CA PRO A 14 -7.93 17.14 0.75
C PRO A 14 -9.46 17.17 0.55
N ALA A 15 -10.04 16.01 0.28
CA ALA A 15 -11.49 15.86 0.19
C ALA A 15 -12.17 16.27 1.51
N LYS A 16 -13.20 17.11 1.43
CA LYS A 16 -14.00 17.55 2.59
C LYS A 16 -14.54 16.33 3.36
N GLY A 17 -14.08 16.13 4.59
CA GLY A 17 -14.64 15.15 5.54
C GLY A 17 -13.72 13.99 5.98
N THR A 18 -12.47 13.93 5.53
CA THR A 18 -11.46 13.01 6.12
C THR A 18 -10.78 13.65 7.33
N PRO A 19 -10.56 12.92 8.44
CA PRO A 19 -9.86 13.46 9.61
C PRO A 19 -8.44 13.88 9.20
N LEU A 20 -8.03 15.08 9.64
CA LEU A 20 -6.77 15.73 9.26
C LEU A 20 -5.54 14.80 9.42
N THR A 21 -5.59 13.93 10.44
CA THR A 21 -4.56 12.94 10.75
C THR A 21 -4.37 11.91 9.64
N LEU A 22 -5.45 11.46 8.97
CA LEU A 22 -5.36 10.51 7.86
C LEU A 22 -4.76 11.17 6.60
N VAL A 23 -5.06 12.44 6.37
CA VAL A 23 -4.51 13.22 5.26
C VAL A 23 -3.01 13.47 5.47
N LEU A 24 -2.61 13.86 6.68
CA LEU A 24 -1.19 14.00 7.06
C LEU A 24 -0.44 12.67 6.96
N LEU A 25 -1.08 11.57 7.36
CA LEU A 25 -0.49 10.24 7.29
C LEU A 25 -0.34 9.74 5.85
N GLY A 26 -1.28 10.08 4.97
CA GLY A 26 -1.17 9.85 3.52
C GLY A 26 -0.05 10.68 2.87
N LYS A 27 0.07 11.96 3.23
CA LYS A 27 1.14 12.84 2.74
C LYS A 27 2.53 12.38 3.21
N SER A 28 2.65 11.99 4.48
CA SER A 28 3.91 11.47 5.03
C SER A 28 4.29 10.13 4.40
N LYS A 29 3.35 9.21 4.18
CA LYS A 29 3.59 7.97 3.40
C LYS A 29 4.22 8.29 2.04
N ASN A 30 3.65 9.24 1.29
CA ASN A 30 4.11 9.56 -0.05
C ASN A 30 5.47 10.28 -0.04
N ALA A 31 5.73 11.13 0.96
CA ALA A 31 7.04 11.76 1.16
C ALA A 31 8.13 10.75 1.55
N LEU A 32 7.80 9.76 2.37
CA LEU A 32 8.72 8.67 2.73
C LEU A 32 9.01 7.77 1.52
N LEU A 33 7.98 7.48 0.71
CA LEU A 33 8.11 6.66 -0.49
C LEU A 33 8.92 7.38 -1.59
N SER A 34 8.74 8.69 -1.76
CA SER A 34 9.55 9.47 -2.70
C SER A 34 11.01 9.51 -2.26
N THR A 35 11.27 9.67 -0.95
CA THR A 35 12.62 9.62 -0.38
C THR A 35 13.27 8.26 -0.61
N PHE A 36 12.53 7.17 -0.40
CA PHE A 36 12.98 5.82 -0.71
C PHE A 36 13.37 5.67 -2.19
N LEU A 37 12.48 6.04 -3.12
CA LEU A 37 12.73 5.92 -4.55
C LEU A 37 13.94 6.75 -5.00
N PHE A 38 14.12 7.94 -4.42
CA PHE A 38 15.27 8.79 -4.68
C PHE A 38 16.57 8.13 -4.21
N LEU A 39 16.60 7.64 -2.96
CA LEU A 39 17.77 6.93 -2.42
C LEU A 39 18.07 5.64 -3.19
N ASP A 40 17.04 4.94 -3.68
CA ASP A 40 17.18 3.71 -4.45
C ASP A 40 17.93 3.95 -5.79
N GLN A 41 17.79 5.12 -6.41
CA GLN A 41 18.60 5.49 -7.59
C GLN A 41 20.11 5.53 -7.27
N PHE A 42 20.48 6.05 -6.08
CA PHE A 42 21.88 6.08 -5.64
C PHE A 42 22.41 4.69 -5.28
N VAL A 43 21.56 3.83 -4.70
CA VAL A 43 21.91 2.43 -4.44
C VAL A 43 22.17 1.70 -5.75
N TRP A 44 21.31 1.91 -6.75
CA TRP A 44 21.48 1.33 -8.08
C TRP A 44 22.76 1.81 -8.77
N ALA A 45 23.04 3.12 -8.72
CA ALA A 45 24.28 3.71 -9.23
C ALA A 45 25.54 3.23 -8.47
N GLY A 46 25.42 2.89 -7.19
CA GLY A 46 26.50 2.25 -6.43
C GLY A 46 26.73 0.80 -6.86
N ARG A 47 25.68 0.05 -7.23
CA ARG A 47 25.79 -1.34 -7.71
C ARG A 47 26.34 -1.45 -9.13
N SER A 48 26.14 -0.45 -9.99
CA SER A 48 26.73 -0.41 -11.33
C SER A 48 28.24 -0.13 -11.33
N GLY A 49 28.85 0.10 -10.17
CA GLY A 49 30.29 0.30 -10.02
C GLY A 49 30.77 1.71 -10.36
N ILE A 50 29.85 2.65 -10.65
CA ILE A 50 30.17 4.06 -10.92
C ILE A 50 30.62 4.78 -9.63
N TYR A 51 30.17 4.32 -8.46
CA TYR A 51 30.51 4.89 -7.16
C TYR A 51 31.40 3.92 -6.35
N GLN A 52 32.66 4.30 -6.09
CA GLN A 52 33.64 3.41 -5.46
C GLN A 52 33.47 3.21 -3.94
N ASN A 53 32.69 4.07 -3.26
CA ASN A 53 32.55 4.03 -1.80
C ASN A 53 31.47 3.06 -1.32
N LYS A 54 31.80 1.76 -1.26
CA LYS A 54 30.89 0.66 -0.85
C LYS A 54 30.22 0.90 0.50
N GLU A 55 30.93 1.47 1.47
CA GLU A 55 30.40 1.71 2.82
C GLU A 55 29.28 2.76 2.82
N ARG A 56 29.45 3.84 2.04
CA ARG A 56 28.43 4.90 1.91
C ARG A 56 27.20 4.39 1.15
N THR A 57 27.40 3.59 0.11
CA THR A 57 26.31 2.95 -0.62
C THR A 57 25.51 2.01 0.28
N ASP A 58 26.18 1.25 1.16
CA ASP A 58 25.50 0.36 2.11
C ASP A 58 24.70 1.13 3.17
N GLN A 59 25.24 2.24 3.69
CA GLN A 59 24.50 3.14 4.60
C GLN A 59 23.25 3.73 3.92
N ILE A 60 23.39 4.22 2.68
CA ILE A 60 22.27 4.76 1.88
C ILE A 60 21.20 3.69 1.64
N ALA A 61 21.62 2.45 1.36
CA ALA A 61 20.69 1.32 1.18
C ALA A 61 19.93 0.97 2.46
N ARG A 62 20.57 1.05 3.63
CA ARG A 62 19.86 0.86 4.91
C ARG A 62 18.88 1.99 5.19
N ILE A 63 19.28 3.25 4.96
CA ILE A 63 18.40 4.42 5.14
C ILE A 63 17.19 4.31 4.22
N SER A 64 17.39 3.91 2.95
CA SER A 64 16.29 3.72 2.01
C SER A 64 15.32 2.64 2.51
N LEU A 65 15.83 1.49 3.00
CA LEU A 65 15.00 0.43 3.58
C LEU A 65 14.21 0.90 4.81
N TYR A 66 14.78 1.76 5.67
CA TYR A 66 14.03 2.37 6.78
C TYR A 66 12.92 3.31 6.29
N CYS A 67 13.18 4.12 5.26
CA CYS A 67 12.15 4.96 4.64
C CYS A 67 11.03 4.12 4.02
N TRP A 68 11.37 3.02 3.36
CA TRP A 68 10.40 2.08 2.81
C TRP A 68 9.55 1.42 3.91
N MET A 69 10.19 0.92 4.98
CA MET A 69 9.49 0.35 6.14
C MET A 69 8.53 1.37 6.77
N ALA A 70 9.01 2.58 7.04
CA ALA A 70 8.21 3.65 7.63
C ALA A 70 7.01 4.01 6.73
N SER A 71 7.23 4.08 5.41
CA SER A 71 6.14 4.30 4.45
C SER A 71 5.09 3.18 4.50
N SER A 72 5.52 1.90 4.56
CA SER A 72 4.61 0.75 4.66
C SER A 72 3.82 0.74 5.98
N VAL A 73 4.41 1.15 7.10
CA VAL A 73 3.70 1.32 8.38
C VAL A 73 2.65 2.43 8.27
N CYS A 74 3.01 3.60 7.74
CA CYS A 74 2.06 4.70 7.50
C CYS A 74 0.92 4.26 6.56
N ALA A 75 1.23 3.48 5.51
CA ALA A 75 0.24 2.92 4.60
C ALA A 75 -0.74 1.98 5.32
N GLY A 76 -0.24 1.07 6.16
CA GLY A 76 -1.10 0.18 6.95
C GLY A 76 -2.04 0.95 7.88
N LEU A 77 -1.55 1.99 8.55
CA LEU A 77 -2.39 2.83 9.43
C LEU A 77 -3.48 3.60 8.65
N VAL A 78 -3.16 4.11 7.47
CA VAL A 78 -4.13 4.78 6.58
C VAL A 78 -5.22 3.81 6.13
N GLU A 79 -4.83 2.63 5.61
CA GLU A 79 -5.81 1.64 5.13
C GLU A 79 -6.67 1.10 6.27
N LEU A 80 -6.10 0.89 7.46
CA LEU A 80 -6.86 0.47 8.65
C LEU A 80 -7.89 1.53 9.07
N GLY A 81 -7.50 2.81 9.02
CA GLY A 81 -8.40 3.94 9.29
C GLY A 81 -9.56 4.02 8.29
N GLU A 82 -9.26 3.88 7.00
CA GLU A 82 -10.28 3.86 5.93
C GLU A 82 -11.19 2.64 6.01
N LEU A 83 -10.64 1.44 6.26
CA LEU A 83 -11.42 0.21 6.46
C LEU A 83 -12.37 0.34 7.66
N LYS A 84 -11.92 0.92 8.78
CA LYS A 84 -12.78 1.14 9.95
C LYS A 84 -13.94 2.08 9.60
N ARG A 85 -13.68 3.14 8.83
CA ARG A 85 -14.69 4.10 8.38
C ARG A 85 -15.68 3.46 7.41
N LEU A 86 -15.18 2.71 6.43
CA LEU A 86 -15.96 1.99 5.43
C LEU A 86 -16.83 0.91 6.08
N SER A 87 -16.28 0.13 7.01
CA SER A 87 -17.00 -0.88 7.80
C SER A 87 -18.14 -0.27 8.63
N LYS A 88 -17.97 0.95 9.16
CA LYS A 88 -19.04 1.67 9.86
C LYS A 88 -20.15 2.10 8.88
N SER A 89 -19.80 2.58 7.69
CA SER A 89 -20.76 2.93 6.64
C SER A 89 -21.53 1.71 6.14
N MET A 90 -20.85 0.60 5.86
CA MET A 90 -21.47 -0.66 5.44
C MET A 90 -22.40 -1.23 6.52
N ARG A 91 -22.04 -1.15 7.81
CA ARG A 91 -22.93 -1.58 8.90
C ARG A 91 -24.17 -0.71 9.02
N ARG A 92 -24.10 0.59 8.73
CA ARG A 92 -25.28 1.47 8.66
C ARG A 92 -26.18 1.09 7.49
N LEU A 93 -25.60 0.97 6.30
CA LEU A 93 -26.31 0.55 5.09
C LEU A 93 -26.98 -0.82 5.29
N ALA A 94 -26.28 -1.78 5.88
CA ALA A 94 -26.82 -3.10 6.22
C ALA A 94 -27.95 -3.08 7.27
N ARG A 95 -28.09 -2.01 8.06
CA ARG A 95 -29.22 -1.81 8.99
C ARG A 95 -30.41 -1.14 8.30
N GLU A 96 -30.16 -0.26 7.34
CA GLU A 96 -31.19 0.39 6.52
C GLU A 96 -31.87 -0.62 5.59
N LEU A 97 -31.10 -1.53 4.98
CA LEU A 97 -31.62 -2.62 4.14
C LEU A 97 -32.13 -3.83 4.95
N ARG A 98 -32.69 -3.64 6.14
CA ARG A 98 -33.06 -4.76 7.04
C ARG A 98 -34.15 -5.71 6.48
N GLY A 99 -34.82 -5.33 5.40
CA GLY A 99 -35.90 -6.10 4.77
C GLY A 99 -35.69 -6.50 3.30
N ALA A 100 -34.55 -6.18 2.70
CA ALA A 100 -34.20 -6.54 1.31
C ALA A 100 -32.88 -7.31 1.28
N ASP A 101 -32.65 -8.13 0.25
CA ASP A 101 -31.37 -8.82 0.11
C ASP A 101 -30.23 -7.82 -0.09
N LYS A 102 -29.34 -7.75 0.91
CA LYS A 102 -28.25 -6.77 0.98
C LYS A 102 -27.22 -6.98 -0.13
N TYR A 103 -27.15 -8.18 -0.69
CA TYR A 103 -26.21 -8.54 -1.74
C TYR A 103 -26.67 -8.12 -3.14
N GLU A 104 -27.96 -7.81 -3.34
CA GLU A 104 -28.46 -7.26 -4.60
C GLU A 104 -28.20 -5.75 -4.75
N ASP A 105 -28.07 -5.03 -3.64
CA ASP A 105 -27.83 -3.59 -3.64
C ASP A 105 -26.46 -3.24 -4.23
N GLU A 106 -26.46 -2.52 -5.36
CA GLU A 106 -25.22 -2.14 -6.04
C GLU A 106 -24.32 -1.25 -5.16
N GLN A 107 -24.89 -0.43 -4.28
CA GLN A 107 -24.08 0.41 -3.37
C GLN A 107 -23.38 -0.43 -2.31
N TYR A 108 -24.04 -1.45 -1.76
CA TYR A 108 -23.43 -2.39 -0.82
C TYR A 108 -22.32 -3.20 -1.49
N ARG A 109 -22.55 -3.72 -2.70
CA ARG A 109 -21.52 -4.46 -3.48
C ARG A 109 -20.32 -3.58 -3.82
N GLY A 110 -20.54 -2.32 -4.19
CA GLY A 110 -19.47 -1.36 -4.46
C GLY A 110 -18.59 -1.12 -3.23
N LYS A 111 -19.21 -0.89 -2.06
CA LYS A 111 -18.47 -0.72 -0.79
C LYS A 111 -17.77 -2.00 -0.33
N MET A 112 -18.35 -3.17 -0.60
CA MET A 112 -17.72 -4.46 -0.29
C MET A 112 -16.45 -4.67 -1.12
N ARG A 113 -16.50 -4.47 -2.45
CA ARG A 113 -15.33 -4.54 -3.32
C ARG A 113 -14.23 -3.57 -2.89
N GLN A 114 -14.61 -2.33 -2.58
CA GLN A 114 -13.68 -1.33 -2.06
C GLN A 114 -13.05 -1.76 -0.73
N SER A 115 -13.80 -2.46 0.13
CA SER A 115 -13.28 -3.01 1.38
C SER A 115 -12.27 -4.12 1.12
N ASP A 116 -12.55 -5.02 0.19
CA ASP A 116 -11.67 -6.13 -0.14
C ASP A 116 -10.35 -5.64 -0.75
N GLU A 117 -10.39 -4.66 -1.65
CA GLU A 117 -9.20 -4.03 -2.23
C GLU A 117 -8.32 -3.36 -1.15
N ARG A 118 -8.95 -2.64 -0.22
CA ARG A 118 -8.24 -1.98 0.90
C ARG A 118 -7.70 -2.96 1.93
N LEU A 119 -8.41 -4.05 2.18
CA LEU A 119 -7.95 -5.13 3.05
C LEU A 119 -6.73 -5.82 2.44
N LEU A 120 -6.76 -6.09 1.14
CA LEU A 120 -5.62 -6.64 0.40
C LEU A 120 -4.41 -5.69 0.48
N ALA A 121 -4.64 -4.38 0.33
CA ALA A 121 -3.59 -3.36 0.48
C ALA A 121 -3.03 -3.31 1.92
N LEU A 122 -3.87 -3.46 2.94
CA LEU A 122 -3.45 -3.55 4.35
C LEU A 122 -2.59 -4.79 4.60
N VAL A 123 -3.03 -5.96 4.11
CA VAL A 123 -2.29 -7.22 4.25
C VAL A 123 -0.93 -7.10 3.54
N LYS A 124 -0.92 -6.55 2.32
CA LYS A 124 0.31 -6.28 1.58
C LYS A 124 1.26 -5.36 2.37
N ALA A 125 0.75 -4.25 2.90
CA ALA A 125 1.57 -3.32 3.70
C ALA A 125 2.17 -4.01 4.93
N GLY A 126 1.41 -4.87 5.61
CA GLY A 126 1.92 -5.68 6.72
C GLY A 126 3.03 -6.65 6.30
N MET A 127 2.86 -7.32 5.16
CA MET A 127 3.89 -8.21 4.60
C MET A 127 5.13 -7.43 4.15
N ASP A 128 4.98 -6.25 3.53
CA ASP A 128 6.09 -5.39 3.12
C ASP A 128 6.92 -4.92 4.33
N VAL A 129 6.28 -4.68 5.49
CA VAL A 129 7.00 -4.43 6.76
C VAL A 129 7.84 -5.64 7.17
N VAL A 130 7.30 -6.86 7.11
CA VAL A 130 8.05 -8.09 7.42
C VAL A 130 9.24 -8.27 6.48
N VAL A 131 9.05 -7.99 5.19
CA VAL A 131 10.12 -8.04 4.19
C VAL A 131 11.20 -7.01 4.51
N ALA A 132 10.81 -5.77 4.84
CA ALA A 132 11.76 -4.72 5.21
C ALA A 132 12.56 -5.09 6.47
N VAL A 133 11.91 -5.66 7.50
CA VAL A 133 12.57 -6.16 8.72
C VAL A 133 13.60 -7.24 8.39
N GLY A 134 13.27 -8.14 7.47
CA GLY A 134 14.17 -9.19 7.00
C GLY A 134 15.37 -8.66 6.21
N LEU A 135 15.15 -7.70 5.30
CA LEU A 135 16.22 -7.09 4.51
C LEU A 135 17.18 -6.24 5.37
N LEU A 136 16.66 -5.57 6.40
CA LEU A 136 17.47 -4.84 7.39
C LEU A 136 18.16 -5.74 8.41
N GLN A 137 17.90 -7.05 8.39
CA GLN A 137 18.40 -8.03 9.36
C GLN A 137 18.19 -7.61 10.83
N LEU A 138 17.07 -6.94 11.13
CA LEU A 138 16.75 -6.46 12.48
C LEU A 138 16.46 -7.61 13.46
N ALA A 139 15.97 -8.75 12.96
CA ALA A 139 15.64 -9.92 13.76
C ALA A 139 16.03 -11.23 13.04
N PRO A 140 17.33 -11.49 12.84
CA PRO A 140 17.82 -12.59 11.99
C PRO A 140 17.49 -13.97 12.54
N THR A 141 17.20 -14.07 13.85
CA THR A 141 16.78 -15.32 14.51
C THR A 141 15.30 -15.65 14.33
N LYS A 142 14.48 -14.66 13.95
CA LYS A 142 13.02 -14.81 13.80
C LYS A 142 12.57 -14.69 12.35
N VAL A 143 13.22 -13.80 11.60
CA VAL A 143 12.95 -13.57 10.17
C VAL A 143 14.18 -14.04 9.40
N THR A 144 14.15 -15.29 8.96
CA THR A 144 15.24 -15.85 8.13
C THR A 144 15.13 -15.35 6.68
N PRO A 145 16.22 -15.32 5.91
CA PRO A 145 16.19 -14.89 4.51
C PRO A 145 15.18 -15.66 3.65
N ARG A 146 14.90 -16.92 4.00
CA ARG A 146 13.87 -17.74 3.35
C ARG A 146 12.45 -17.21 3.59
N VAL A 147 12.16 -16.78 4.81
CA VAL A 147 10.87 -16.16 5.17
C VAL A 147 10.74 -14.82 4.47
N THR A 148 11.78 -13.98 4.48
CA THR A 148 11.80 -12.71 3.75
C THR A 148 11.55 -12.90 2.26
N GLY A 149 12.21 -13.88 1.63
CA GLY A 149 12.01 -14.22 0.23
C GLY A 149 10.59 -14.70 -0.07
N ALA A 150 10.03 -15.58 0.76
CA ALA A 150 8.66 -16.06 0.60
C ALA A 150 7.62 -14.93 0.70
N PHE A 151 7.74 -14.07 1.72
CA PHE A 151 6.85 -12.91 1.86
C PHE A 151 7.03 -11.92 0.71
N GLY A 152 8.26 -11.66 0.25
CA GLY A 152 8.54 -10.80 -0.90
C GLY A 152 7.94 -11.34 -2.21
N PHE A 153 7.97 -12.66 -2.39
CA PHE A 153 7.33 -13.30 -3.54
C PHE A 153 5.81 -13.15 -3.50
N VAL A 154 5.18 -13.41 -2.35
CA VAL A 154 3.73 -13.25 -2.18
C VAL A 154 3.31 -11.79 -2.38
N THR A 155 4.04 -10.82 -1.82
CA THR A 155 3.72 -9.40 -2.01
C THR A 155 3.91 -8.93 -3.44
N SER A 156 4.82 -9.54 -4.21
CA SER A 156 4.94 -9.33 -5.65
C SER A 156 3.71 -9.83 -6.41
N LEU A 157 3.22 -11.04 -6.08
CA LEU A 157 1.98 -11.57 -6.67
C LEU A 157 0.77 -10.69 -6.36
N ILE A 158 0.66 -10.19 -5.13
CA ILE A 158 -0.41 -9.26 -4.74
C ILE A 158 -0.32 -7.97 -5.56
N SER A 159 0.90 -7.42 -5.77
CA SER A 159 1.08 -6.25 -6.63
C SER A 159 0.64 -6.51 -8.07
N CYS A 160 0.97 -7.67 -8.63
CA CYS A 160 0.51 -8.07 -9.96
C CYS A 160 -1.02 -8.16 -10.03
N TYR A 161 -1.66 -8.71 -8.99
CA TYR A 161 -3.12 -8.75 -8.88
C TYR A 161 -3.75 -7.35 -8.84
N GLN A 162 -3.15 -6.42 -8.09
CA GLN A 162 -3.66 -5.05 -7.99
C GLN A 162 -3.46 -4.22 -9.28
N GLN A 163 -2.47 -4.57 -10.09
CA GLN A 163 -2.19 -3.89 -11.36
C GLN A 163 -2.98 -4.46 -12.55
N LEU A 164 -3.57 -5.65 -12.39
CA LEU A 164 -4.44 -6.22 -13.41
C LEU A 164 -5.67 -5.32 -13.59
N PRO A 165 -6.00 -4.90 -14.82
CA PRO A 165 -7.19 -4.11 -15.08
C PRO A 165 -8.43 -4.92 -14.65
N SER A 166 -9.34 -4.26 -13.91
CA SER A 166 -10.63 -4.84 -13.55
C SER A 166 -11.28 -5.38 -14.82
N ARG A 167 -11.66 -6.67 -14.85
CA ARG A 167 -12.40 -7.28 -15.97
C ARG A 167 -13.51 -6.29 -16.37
N ALA A 168 -13.41 -5.74 -17.58
CA ALA A 168 -14.47 -4.92 -18.15
C ALA A 168 -15.78 -5.68 -17.97
N ALA A 169 -16.78 -5.04 -17.36
CA ALA A 169 -18.09 -5.63 -17.24
C ALA A 169 -18.52 -6.08 -18.65
N PRO A 170 -19.05 -7.30 -18.83
CA PRO A 170 -19.56 -7.70 -20.12
C PRO A 170 -20.59 -6.64 -20.54
N ALA A 171 -20.34 -5.99 -21.67
CA ALA A 171 -21.27 -5.01 -22.22
C ALA A 171 -22.63 -5.70 -22.31
N LYS A 172 -23.62 -5.18 -21.59
CA LYS A 172 -25.01 -5.61 -21.77
C LYS A 172 -25.36 -5.25 -23.21
N VAL A 173 -25.26 -6.22 -24.11
CA VAL A 173 -25.83 -6.13 -25.46
C VAL A 173 -27.34 -6.04 -25.24
N LYS A 174 -27.88 -4.82 -25.39
CA LYS A 174 -29.33 -4.64 -25.56
C LYS A 174 -29.67 -5.28 -26.91
N ALA A 175 -30.29 -6.44 -26.87
CA ALA A 175 -31.07 -6.98 -27.99
C ALA A 175 -32.42 -6.26 -28.03
#